data_AF-A0A9D7Y8E7-F1
#
_entry.id   AF-A0A9D7Y8E7-F1
#
_cell.length_a   1.000
_cell.length_b   1.000
_cell.length_c   1.000
_cell.angle_alpha   90.00
_cell.angle_beta   90.00
_cell.angle_gamma   90.00
#
_symmetry.space_group_name_H-M   'P 1'
#
loop_
_entity.id
_entity.type
_entity.pdbx_description
1 polymer ?
#
loop_
_entity_poly.entity_id
_entity_poly.type
_entity_poly.pdbx_seq_one_letter_code
_entity_poly.pdbx_strand_id
1 'polypeptide(L)'
;MLLQIFHYLHLRLDIKYLTAGSTLTEIAISLKYHNVATMVISVPDISTTSLLFPAIVQSKDQHFYMLEAKDDTQLFLFDIQKNKK
;
A
#
# COMPACT_ATOMS: atom_id res chain seq x y z
N MET A 1 6.06 -7.56 -5.05
CA MET A 1 5.16 -6.52 -4.50
C MET A 1 5.05 -6.59 -2.99
N LEU A 2 4.45 -7.62 -2.37
CA LEU A 2 4.26 -7.66 -0.90
C LEU A 2 5.57 -7.49 -0.12
N LEU A 3 6.65 -8.15 -0.54
CA LEU A 3 7.98 -7.98 0.04
C LEU A 3 8.48 -6.51 -0.04
N GLN A 4 8.20 -5.82 -1.15
CA GLN A 4 8.61 -4.43 -1.34
C GLN A 4 7.82 -3.48 -0.43
N ILE A 5 6.54 -3.76 -0.19
CA ILE A 5 5.69 -3.03 0.78
C ILE A 5 6.26 -3.17 2.19
N PHE A 6 6.60 -4.41 2.58
CA PHE A 6 7.16 -4.68 3.89
C PHE A 6 8.55 -4.06 4.08
N HIS A 7 9.40 -4.12 3.05
CA HIS A 7 10.70 -3.43 3.06
C HIS A 7 10.49 -1.92 3.24
N TYR A 8 9.63 -1.29 2.43
CA TYR A 8 9.34 0.14 2.52
C TYR A 8 8.88 0.55 3.93
N LEU A 9 7.98 -0.23 4.54
CA LEU A 9 7.46 0.04 5.88
C LEU A 9 8.39 -0.42 7.02
N HIS A 10 9.59 -0.92 6.71
CA HIS A 10 10.53 -1.51 7.67
C HIS A 10 9.95 -2.64 8.53
N LEU A 11 9.06 -3.44 7.95
CA LEU A 11 8.38 -4.56 8.59
C LEU A 11 9.09 -5.88 8.30
N ARG A 12 9.05 -6.80 9.26
CA ARG A 12 9.44 -8.19 9.01
C ARG A 12 8.28 -8.94 8.38
N LEU A 13 8.50 -9.51 7.20
CA LEU A 13 7.53 -10.39 6.55
C LEU A 13 7.72 -11.82 7.04
N ASP A 14 6.69 -12.42 7.63
CA ASP A 14 6.69 -13.86 7.97
C ASP A 14 6.20 -14.66 6.75
N ILE A 15 6.97 -15.68 6.35
CA ILE A 15 6.75 -16.48 5.15
C ILE A 15 5.39 -17.19 5.16
N LYS A 16 4.83 -17.51 6.33
CA LYS A 16 3.52 -18.16 6.39
C LYS A 16 2.37 -17.26 5.93
N TYR A 17 2.61 -15.95 5.79
CA TYR A 17 1.67 -14.95 5.28
C TYR A 17 2.04 -14.42 3.90
N LEU A 18 3.04 -15.03 3.23
CA LEU A 18 3.27 -14.81 1.81
C LEU A 18 2.13 -15.46 1.03
N THR A 19 1.15 -14.66 0.66
CA THR A 19 0.14 -15.05 -0.31
C THR A 19 0.74 -14.96 -1.71
N ALA A 20 0.37 -15.88 -2.60
CA ALA A 20 0.82 -15.86 -3.99
C ALA A 20 0.24 -14.66 -4.78
N GLY A 21 -0.86 -14.07 -4.31
CA GLY A 21 -1.54 -13.04 -5.06
C GLY A 21 -1.07 -11.62 -4.74
N SER A 22 -1.40 -10.75 -5.70
CA SER A 22 -1.00 -9.35 -5.78
C SER A 22 -2.18 -8.41 -5.60
N THR A 23 -3.21 -8.84 -4.87
CA THR A 23 -4.45 -8.06 -4.71
C THR A 23 -4.39 -7.16 -3.46
N LEU A 24 -5.15 -6.06 -3.47
CA LEU A 24 -5.32 -5.17 -2.30
C LEU A 24 -5.75 -5.94 -1.04
N THR A 25 -6.66 -6.91 -1.22
CA THR A 25 -7.20 -7.74 -0.14
C THR A 25 -6.11 -8.57 0.53
N GLU A 26 -5.24 -9.21 -0.25
CA GLU A 26 -4.14 -10.02 0.27
C GLU A 26 -3.09 -9.15 0.98
N ILE A 27 -2.72 -8.00 0.40
CA ILE A 27 -1.83 -7.03 1.06
C ILE A 27 -2.40 -6.62 2.42
N ALA A 28 -3.68 -6.32 2.48
CA ALA A 28 -4.33 -5.90 3.72
C ALA A 28 -4.39 -7.01 4.77
N ILE A 29 -4.66 -8.25 4.36
CA ILE A 29 -4.63 -9.41 5.25
C ILE A 29 -3.22 -9.54 5.85
N SER A 30 -2.17 -9.52 5.03
CA SER A 30 -0.79 -9.63 5.50
C SER A 30 -0.44 -8.48 6.46
N LEU A 31 -0.79 -7.24 6.16
CA LEU A 31 -0.51 -6.10 7.04
C LEU A 31 -1.31 -6.10 8.35
N LYS A 32 -2.54 -6.64 8.34
CA LYS A 32 -3.37 -6.80 9.54
C LYS A 32 -2.72 -7.74 10.54
N TYR A 33 -2.08 -8.82 10.09
CA TYR A 33 -1.35 -9.73 10.97
C TYR A 33 -0.17 -9.07 11.70
N HIS A 34 0.41 -8.03 11.11
CA HIS A 34 1.49 -7.26 11.73
C HIS A 34 1.00 -6.06 12.54
N ASN A 35 -0.33 -5.92 12.73
CA ASN A 35 -0.97 -4.76 13.37
C ASN A 35 -0.63 -3.42 12.69
N VAL A 36 -0.37 -3.42 11.38
CA VAL A 36 0.05 -2.22 10.64
C VAL A 36 -1.09 -1.60 9.85
N ALA A 37 -1.88 -2.40 9.14
CA ALA A 37 -3.04 -1.92 8.41
C ALA A 37 -4.32 -2.57 8.93
N THR A 38 -5.24 -1.75 9.41
CA THR A 38 -6.51 -2.20 10.00
C THR A 38 -7.70 -2.00 9.08
N MET A 39 -7.55 -1.30 7.93
CA MET A 39 -8.67 -0.92 7.09
C MET A 39 -8.33 -0.89 5.59
N VAL A 40 -9.19 -1.48 4.77
CA VAL A 40 -9.22 -1.31 3.30
C VAL A 40 -10.47 -0.51 2.97
N ILE A 41 -10.30 0.60 2.28
CA ILE A 41 -11.41 1.47 1.87
C ILE A 41 -11.37 1.68 0.37
N SER A 42 -12.57 1.66 -0.25
CA SER A 42 -12.73 2.16 -1.61
C SER A 42 -13.02 3.65 -1.53
N VAL A 43 -12.18 4.46 -2.17
CA VAL A 43 -12.29 5.90 -2.14
C VAL A 43 -12.60 6.39 -3.56
N PRO A 44 -13.73 7.07 -3.79
CA PRO A 44 -14.10 7.54 -5.12
C PRO A 44 -13.19 8.66 -5.61
N ASP A 45 -12.68 9.50 -4.69
CA ASP A 45 -11.71 10.56 -4.98
C ASP A 45 -10.73 10.76 -3.81
N ILE A 46 -9.45 10.56 -4.07
CA ILE A 46 -8.36 10.75 -3.11
C ILE A 46 -8.15 12.25 -2.80
N SER A 47 -8.49 13.15 -3.73
CA SER A 47 -8.28 14.59 -3.59
C SER A 47 -9.17 15.21 -2.50
N THR A 48 -10.34 14.65 -2.21
CA THR A 48 -11.27 15.15 -1.20
C THR A 48 -11.33 14.33 0.07
N THR A 49 -10.60 13.20 0.12
CA THR A 49 -10.65 12.27 1.24
C THR A 49 -9.52 12.56 2.22
N SER A 50 -9.86 12.64 3.52
CA SER A 50 -8.87 12.70 4.59
C SER A 50 -8.26 11.31 4.77
N LEU A 51 -6.97 11.19 4.48
CA LEU A 51 -6.24 9.92 4.56
C LEU A 51 -5.18 9.98 5.66
N LEU A 52 -4.89 8.83 6.24
CA LEU A 52 -3.70 8.64 7.06
C LEU A 52 -2.56 8.21 6.15
N PHE A 53 -1.36 8.74 6.39
CA PHE A 53 -0.17 8.44 5.60
C PHE A 53 0.86 7.66 6.43
N PRO A 54 1.68 6.79 5.81
CA PRO A 54 1.62 6.39 4.41
C PRO A 54 0.43 5.45 4.12
N ALA A 55 -0.12 5.50 2.90
CA ALA A 55 -1.24 4.66 2.45
C ALA A 55 -0.89 3.88 1.18
N ILE A 56 -1.38 2.65 1.06
CA ILE A 56 -1.22 1.86 -0.17
C ILE A 56 -2.43 2.15 -1.07
N VAL A 57 -2.16 2.64 -2.29
CA VAL A 57 -3.20 2.97 -3.26
C VAL A 57 -3.03 2.12 -4.52
N GLN A 58 -4.16 1.73 -5.11
CA GLN A 58 -4.21 1.04 -6.40
C GLN A 58 -4.78 1.99 -7.45
N SER A 59 -4.07 2.20 -8.55
CA SER A 59 -4.55 2.97 -9.69
C SER A 59 -5.48 2.15 -10.59
N LYS A 60 -6.15 2.82 -11.53
CA LYS A 60 -7.13 2.18 -12.45
C LYS A 60 -6.52 1.10 -13.34
N ASP A 61 -5.23 1.17 -13.62
CA ASP A 61 -4.44 0.18 -14.35
C ASP A 61 -3.91 -0.97 -13.46
N GLN A 62 -4.41 -1.07 -12.23
CA GLN A 62 -4.02 -2.06 -11.22
C GLN A 62 -2.57 -1.95 -10.74
N HIS A 63 -1.90 -0.82 -11.00
CA HIS A 63 -0.60 -0.53 -10.43
C HIS A 63 -0.72 -0.11 -8.97
N PHE A 64 0.31 -0.39 -8.17
CA PHE A 64 0.31 -0.10 -6.74
C PHE A 64 1.37 0.95 -6.40
N TYR A 65 0.95 1.94 -5.62
CA TYR A 65 1.82 3.00 -5.12
C TYR A 65 1.70 3.13 -3.60
N MET A 66 2.78 3.55 -2.96
CA MET A 66 2.71 4.10 -1.63
C MET A 66 2.45 5.60 -1.75
N LEU A 67 1.31 6.05 -1.24
CA LEU A 67 0.98 7.45 -1.10
C LEU A 67 1.60 7.95 0.21
N GLU A 68 2.66 8.75 0.10
CA GLU A 68 3.45 9.24 1.24
C GLU A 68 2.89 10.52 1.82
N ALA A 69 2.35 11.37 0.95
CA ALA A 69 1.72 12.64 1.31
C ALA A 69 0.78 13.11 0.19
N LYS A 70 -0.09 14.06 0.54
CA LYS A 70 -0.92 14.82 -0.39
C LYS A 70 -0.90 16.29 0.01
N ASP A 71 -0.84 17.19 -0.96
CA ASP A 71 -1.27 18.57 -0.79
C ASP A 71 -2.42 18.90 -1.75
N ASP A 72 -2.86 20.16 -1.76
CA ASP A 72 -4.02 20.59 -2.56
C ASP A 72 -3.85 20.41 -4.08
N THR A 73 -2.61 20.20 -4.55
CA THR A 73 -2.25 20.21 -5.97
C THR A 73 -1.53 18.96 -6.45
N GLN A 74 -0.88 18.21 -5.55
CA GLN A 74 -0.06 17.06 -5.93
C GLN A 74 -0.14 15.90 -4.94
N LEU A 75 0.15 14.71 -5.47
CA LEU A 75 0.27 13.46 -4.74
C LEU A 75 1.72 13.02 -4.74
N PHE A 76 2.25 12.71 -3.56
CA PHE A 76 3.60 12.17 -3.40
C PHE A 76 3.50 10.65 -3.40
N LEU A 77 3.84 10.04 -4.54
CA LEU A 77 3.70 8.61 -4.78
C LEU A 77 5.07 7.96 -4.91
N PHE A 78 5.30 6.91 -4.14
CA PHE A 78 6.40 5.97 -4.34
C PHE A 78 5.90 4.73 -5.09
N ASP A 79 6.53 4.42 -6.21
CA ASP A 79 6.23 3.22 -6.98
C ASP A 79 6.85 1.98 -6.31
N ILE A 80 5.98 1.17 -5.70
CA ILE A 80 6.33 -0.02 -4.93
C ILE A 80 7.09 -1.04 -5.81
N GLN A 81 6.83 -1.05 -7.11
CA GLN A 81 7.38 -2.03 -8.04
C GLN A 81 8.70 -1.60 -8.68
N LYS A 82 9.07 -0.31 -8.63
CA LYS A 82 10.29 0.23 -9.25
C LYS A 82 11.58 -0.18 -8.54
N ASN A 83 11.53 -0.55 -7.26
CA ASN A 83 12.70 -1.04 -6.54
C ASN A 83 12.89 -2.55 -6.77
N LYS A 84 13.60 -2.90 -7.86
CA LYS A 84 14.08 -4.25 -8.18
C LYS A 84 15.57 -4.44 -7.87
N LYS A 85 16.17 -3.62 -7.02
CA LYS A 85 17.58 -3.74 -6.63
C LYS A 85 17.73 -4.48 -5.32
#